data_AF-A0A2V6IVX7-F1
#
_entry.id   AF-A0A2V6IVX7-F1
#
_cell.length_a   1.000
_cell.length_b   1.000
_cell.length_c   1.000
_cell.angle_alpha   90.00
_cell.angle_beta   90.00
_cell.angle_gamma   90.00
#
_symmetry.space_group_name_H-M   'P 1'
#
loop_
_entity.id
_entity.type
_entity.pdbx_description
1 polymer ?
#
loop_
_entity_poly.entity_id
_entity_poly.type
_entity_poly.pdbx_seq_one_letter_code
_entity_poly.pdbx_strand_id
1 'polypeptide(L)'
;GIFGGNSNWRGPVWFPINYLLIESLQQFHHYYGDDFKVECPTGSGTYLTLNEIANELSNRLIKLWLRNENGDRPFLRASAGAFNEATDSKRYWFHEYFNGDNGGGLGASHQTGWTALVAKLIQQQGEFGTIKP
;
A
#
# COMPACT_ATOMS: atom_id res chain seq x y z
N GLY A 1 -2.26 24.76 -14.52
CA GLY A 1 -1.20 23.94 -15.15
C GLY A 1 -1.45 22.49 -14.81
N ILE A 2 -1.39 21.59 -15.79
CA ILE A 2 -1.60 20.14 -15.60
C ILE A 2 -0.32 19.51 -15.04
N PHE A 3 0.15 19.99 -13.89
CA PHE A 3 1.23 19.37 -13.13
C PHE A 3 0.58 18.50 -12.05
N GLY A 4 -0.06 17.41 -12.48
CA GLY A 4 -0.92 16.57 -11.64
C GLY A 4 -0.19 15.36 -11.06
N GLY A 5 0.39 15.55 -9.87
CA GLY A 5 0.49 14.67 -8.69
C GLY A 5 0.61 13.14 -8.72
N ASN A 6 0.58 12.43 -9.86
CA ASN A 6 0.55 10.97 -9.91
C ASN A 6 1.13 10.41 -11.23
N SER A 7 2.13 11.09 -11.79
CA SER A 7 2.81 10.65 -13.02
C SER A 7 4.13 9.97 -12.69
N ASN A 8 4.25 8.69 -13.02
CA ASN A 8 5.47 7.89 -12.89
C ASN A 8 6.10 8.04 -11.48
N TRP A 9 7.24 8.71 -11.30
CA TRP A 9 7.88 8.88 -9.98
C TRP A 9 7.48 10.16 -9.22
N ARG A 10 6.41 10.86 -9.63
CA ARG A 10 5.98 12.13 -9.05
C ARG A 10 4.64 12.01 -8.32
N GLY A 11 4.65 11.32 -7.19
CA GLY A 11 3.51 11.20 -6.27
C GLY A 11 2.87 9.81 -6.09
N PRO A 12 2.87 8.87 -7.05
CA PRO A 12 2.16 7.62 -6.86
C PRO A 12 2.93 6.65 -5.95
N VAL A 13 2.21 5.64 -5.47
CA VAL A 13 2.71 4.56 -4.62
C VAL A 13 3.37 3.48 -5.47
N TRP A 14 4.64 3.21 -5.17
CA TRP A 14 5.44 2.16 -5.80
C TRP A 14 5.81 1.08 -4.79
N PHE A 15 5.57 -0.19 -5.14
CA PHE A 15 5.81 -1.32 -4.24
C PHE A 15 7.28 -1.53 -3.83
N PRO A 16 8.29 -1.48 -4.73
CA PRO A 16 9.68 -1.72 -4.35
C PRO A 16 10.17 -0.78 -3.24
N ILE A 17 9.91 0.52 -3.40
CA ILE A 17 10.39 1.54 -2.46
C ILE A 17 9.64 1.46 -1.14
N ASN A 18 8.32 1.27 -1.18
CA ASN A 18 7.55 1.12 0.06
C ASN A 18 7.92 -0.16 0.82
N TYR A 19 8.19 -1.26 0.11
CA TYR A 19 8.62 -2.51 0.73
C TYR A 19 9.99 -2.34 1.42
N LEU A 20 10.97 -1.74 0.74
CA LEU A 20 12.29 -1.47 1.34
C LEU A 20 12.20 -0.53 2.54
N LEU A 21 11.30 0.47 2.50
CA LEU A 21 11.05 1.35 3.64
C LEU A 21 10.49 0.56 4.84
N ILE A 22 9.52 -0.32 4.61
CA ILE A 22 8.92 -1.16 5.66
C ILE A 22 9.97 -2.07 6.30
N GLU A 23 10.78 -2.78 5.50
CA GLU A 23 11.85 -3.65 6.02
C GLU A 23 12.89 -2.84 6.80
N SER A 24 13.24 -1.64 6.33
CA SER A 24 14.17 -0.75 7.04
C SER A 24 13.61 -0.32 8.40
N LEU A 25 12.33 0.06 8.47
CA LEU A 25 11.66 0.43 9.73
C LEU A 25 11.65 -0.73 10.73
N GLN A 26 11.39 -1.95 10.27
CA GLN A 26 11.43 -3.16 11.10
C GLN A 26 12.86 -3.44 11.61
N GLN A 27 13.87 -3.31 10.74
CA GLN A 27 15.26 -3.47 11.12
C GLN A 27 15.71 -2.43 12.16
N PHE A 28 15.34 -1.16 11.98
CA PHE A 28 15.64 -0.12 12.96
C PHE A 28 14.86 -0.31 14.26
N HIS A 29 13.61 -0.77 14.21
CA HIS A 29 12.88 -1.13 15.42
C HIS A 29 13.58 -2.22 16.21
N HIS A 30 14.10 -3.26 15.54
CA HIS A 30 14.86 -4.32 16.20
C HIS A 30 16.06 -3.77 16.98
N TYR A 31 16.69 -2.71 16.48
CA TYR A 31 17.82 -2.05 17.15
C TYR A 31 17.39 -1.08 18.27
N TYR A 32 16.37 -0.25 18.04
CA TYR A 32 15.97 0.83 18.96
C TYR A 32 14.90 0.43 20.00
N GLY A 33 14.14 -0.63 19.74
CA GLY A 33 13.07 -1.10 20.62
C GLY A 33 11.85 -0.17 20.67
N ASP A 34 11.05 -0.35 21.73
CA ASP A 34 9.74 0.30 21.92
C ASP A 34 9.83 1.74 22.45
N ASP A 35 10.99 2.13 23.00
CA ASP A 35 11.20 3.46 23.58
C ASP A 35 11.40 4.53 22.50
N PHE A 36 11.88 4.14 21.32
CA PHE A 36 12.05 5.06 20.20
C PHE A 36 10.75 5.21 19.41
N LYS A 37 10.15 6.39 19.52
CA LYS A 37 8.90 6.74 18.85
C LYS A 37 9.04 8.01 18.02
N VAL A 38 8.36 8.04 16.90
CA VAL A 38 8.29 9.20 16.01
C VAL A 38 6.83 9.55 15.73
N GLU A 39 6.57 10.82 15.49
CA GLU A 39 5.22 11.29 15.17
C GLU A 39 4.79 10.76 13.79
N CYS A 40 3.69 10.02 13.74
CA CYS A 40 3.15 9.47 12.50
C CYS A 40 1.61 9.42 12.54
N PRO A 41 0.93 10.09 11.58
CA PRO A 41 1.47 11.00 10.58
C PRO A 41 2.06 12.28 11.20
N THR A 42 2.96 12.95 10.49
CA THR A 42 3.52 14.25 10.93
C THR A 42 2.42 15.27 11.21
N GLY A 43 2.51 15.96 12.34
CA GLY A 43 1.53 16.94 12.81
C GLY A 43 0.26 16.36 13.44
N SER A 44 0.18 15.04 13.67
CA SER A 44 -0.98 14.38 14.29
C SER A 44 -0.96 14.36 15.82
N GLY A 45 0.19 14.63 16.45
CA GLY A 45 0.44 14.39 17.87
C GLY A 45 0.51 12.90 18.27
N THR A 46 0.38 11.98 17.31
CA THR A 46 0.40 10.53 17.57
C THR A 46 1.82 9.99 17.39
N TYR A 47 2.38 9.43 18.45
CA TYR A 47 3.74 8.89 18.46
C TYR A 47 3.71 7.36 18.44
N LEU A 48 4.31 6.79 17.40
CA LEU A 48 4.33 5.36 17.14
C LEU A 48 5.76 4.84 17.15
N THR A 49 5.94 3.58 17.54
CA THR A 49 7.21 2.87 17.33
C THR A 49 7.44 2.64 15.83
N LEU A 50 8.69 2.39 15.45
CA LEU A 50 9.01 2.12 14.04
C LEU A 50 8.28 0.86 13.50
N ASN A 51 8.02 -0.14 14.34
CA ASN A 51 7.25 -1.32 13.92
C ASN A 51 5.75 -1.03 13.78
N GLU A 52 5.18 -0.18 14.64
CA GLU A 52 3.79 0.28 14.47
C GLU A 52 3.60 1.02 13.14
N ILE A 53 4.57 1.87 12.77
CA ILE A 53 4.56 2.58 11.47
C ILE A 53 4.73 1.60 10.30
N ALA A 54 5.65 0.63 10.42
CA ALA A 54 5.82 -0.42 9.43
C ALA A 54 4.52 -1.22 9.19
N ASN A 55 3.80 -1.54 10.27
CA ASN A 55 2.49 -2.19 10.21
C ASN A 55 1.43 -1.30 9.56
N GLU A 56 1.38 -0.01 9.92
CA GLU A 56 0.45 0.95 9.30
C GLU A 56 0.65 1.04 7.78
N LEU A 57 1.90 1.19 7.33
CA LEU A 57 2.25 1.25 5.91
C LEU A 57 1.93 -0.05 5.19
N SER A 58 2.26 -1.20 5.79
CA SER A 58 1.91 -2.52 5.25
C SER A 58 0.41 -2.66 5.04
N ASN A 59 -0.39 -2.30 6.05
CA ASN A 59 -1.85 -2.37 5.98
C ASN A 59 -2.42 -1.44 4.91
N ARG A 60 -1.87 -0.23 4.76
CA ARG A 60 -2.28 0.72 3.71
C ARG A 60 -2.02 0.18 2.31
N LEU A 61 -0.89 -0.49 2.09
CA LEU A 61 -0.58 -1.14 0.80
C LEU A 61 -1.53 -2.31 0.52
N ILE A 62 -1.79 -3.17 1.51
CA ILE A 62 -2.69 -4.31 1.36
C ILE A 62 -4.12 -3.84 1.07
N LYS A 63 -4.55 -2.74 1.70
CA LYS A 63 -5.89 -2.14 1.53
C LYS A 63 -6.19 -1.76 0.08
N LEU A 64 -5.18 -1.61 -0.78
CA LEU A 64 -5.38 -1.36 -2.23
C LEU A 64 -6.21 -2.47 -2.91
N TRP A 65 -6.17 -3.70 -2.40
CA TRP A 65 -6.94 -4.84 -2.92
C TRP A 65 -8.16 -5.23 -2.09
N LEU A 66 -8.34 -4.64 -0.91
CA LEU A 66 -9.50 -4.92 -0.06
C LEU A 66 -10.72 -4.14 -0.53
N ARG A 67 -11.90 -4.71 -0.28
CA ARG A 67 -13.16 -3.99 -0.51
C ARG A 67 -13.33 -2.93 0.58
N ASN A 68 -13.73 -1.74 0.19
CA ASN A 68 -14.20 -0.72 1.13
C ASN A 68 -15.67 -0.99 1.52
N GLU A 69 -16.26 -0.08 2.29
CA GLU A 69 -17.66 -0.13 2.74
C GLU A 69 -18.67 -0.18 1.58
N ASN A 70 -18.30 0.35 0.42
CA ASN A 70 -19.13 0.33 -0.79
C ASN A 70 -18.92 -0.94 -1.63
N GLY A 71 -18.05 -1.85 -1.21
CA GLY A 71 -17.69 -3.06 -1.95
C GLY A 71 -16.60 -2.84 -3.02
N ASP A 72 -16.08 -1.62 -3.17
CA ASP A 72 -15.10 -1.25 -4.19
C ASP A 72 -13.66 -1.59 -3.77
N ARG A 73 -12.84 -1.99 -4.74
CA ARG A 73 -11.40 -2.17 -4.55
C ARG A 73 -10.65 -0.97 -5.11
N PRO A 74 -9.78 -0.29 -4.33
CA PRO A 74 -9.09 0.92 -4.79
C PRO A 74 -8.38 0.78 -6.14
N PHE A 75 -7.69 -0.35 -6.39
CA PHE A 75 -6.95 -0.54 -7.65
C PHE A 75 -7.83 -0.41 -8.92
N LEU A 76 -9.14 -0.65 -8.83
CA LEU A 76 -10.06 -0.58 -9.96
C LEU A 76 -10.40 0.85 -10.39
N ARG A 77 -10.14 1.86 -9.56
CA ARG A 77 -10.56 3.26 -9.78
C ARG A 77 -9.95 3.91 -11.03
N ALA A 78 -8.84 3.38 -11.52
CA ALA A 78 -8.16 3.89 -12.71
C ALA A 78 -8.29 2.95 -13.94
N SER A 79 -9.24 2.00 -13.90
CA SER A 79 -9.46 1.04 -14.99
C SER A 79 -9.97 1.64 -16.31
N ALA A 80 -10.34 2.93 -16.34
CA ALA A 80 -10.77 3.66 -17.55
C ALA A 80 -11.82 2.93 -18.41
N GLY A 81 -12.73 2.17 -17.79
CA GLY A 81 -13.76 1.38 -18.48
C GLY A 81 -13.33 -0.01 -18.96
N ALA A 82 -12.07 -0.40 -18.73
CA ALA A 82 -11.59 -1.76 -19.00
C ALA A 82 -12.14 -2.80 -18.00
N PHE A 83 -12.65 -2.35 -16.85
CA PHE A 83 -13.25 -3.22 -15.85
C PHE A 83 -14.63 -3.72 -16.31
N ASN A 84 -14.76 -5.03 -16.49
CA ASN A 84 -16.03 -5.68 -16.75
C ASN A 84 -16.51 -6.42 -15.49
N GLU A 85 -17.57 -5.91 -14.85
CA GLU A 85 -18.09 -6.46 -13.59
C GLU A 85 -18.43 -7.95 -13.66
N ALA A 86 -18.96 -8.43 -14.79
CA ALA A 86 -19.33 -9.83 -14.96
C ALA A 86 -18.12 -10.78 -14.92
N THR A 87 -16.93 -10.31 -15.31
CA THR A 87 -15.73 -11.16 -15.43
C THR A 87 -14.60 -10.80 -14.46
N ASP A 88 -14.53 -9.55 -14.01
CA ASP A 88 -13.40 -9.02 -13.26
C ASP A 88 -13.71 -8.77 -11.78
N SER A 89 -14.98 -8.82 -11.36
CA SER A 89 -15.40 -8.61 -9.96
C SER A 89 -14.75 -9.55 -8.95
N LYS A 90 -14.26 -10.71 -9.40
CA LYS A 90 -13.53 -11.70 -8.60
C LYS A 90 -12.01 -11.68 -8.81
N ARG A 91 -11.50 -10.92 -9.78
CA ARG A 91 -10.08 -10.89 -10.12
C ARG A 91 -9.33 -9.86 -9.28
N TYR A 92 -8.06 -10.14 -9.03
CA TYR A 92 -7.13 -9.21 -8.40
C TYR A 92 -6.14 -8.74 -9.46
N TRP A 93 -6.25 -7.48 -9.87
CA TRP A 93 -5.36 -6.91 -10.86
C TRP A 93 -4.12 -6.35 -10.18
N PHE A 94 -2.99 -6.51 -10.84
CA PHE A 94 -1.72 -5.97 -10.40
C PHE A 94 -1.28 -4.90 -11.39
N HIS A 95 -0.83 -3.77 -10.83
CA HIS A 95 -0.47 -2.58 -11.57
C HIS A 95 0.97 -2.20 -11.25
N GLU A 96 1.59 -1.45 -12.15
CA GLU A 96 2.97 -0.99 -12.02
C GLU A 96 3.15 -0.07 -10.79
N TYR A 97 2.20 0.85 -10.60
CA TYR A 97 2.12 1.78 -9.48
C TYR A 97 0.66 2.18 -9.21
N PHE A 98 0.40 2.87 -8.10
CA PHE A 98 -0.96 3.25 -7.69
C PHE A 98 -1.05 4.74 -7.42
N ASN A 99 -2.16 5.36 -7.78
CA ASN A 99 -2.42 6.76 -7.48
C ASN A 99 -2.35 7.01 -5.96
N GLY A 100 -1.54 7.97 -5.52
CA GLY A 100 -1.33 8.30 -4.11
C GLY A 100 -2.54 8.91 -3.40
N ASP A 101 -3.49 9.49 -4.12
CA ASP A 101 -4.67 10.12 -3.55
C ASP A 101 -5.83 9.12 -3.40
N ASN A 102 -6.01 8.24 -4.40
CA ASN A 102 -7.18 7.38 -4.48
C ASN A 102 -6.89 5.88 -4.62
N GLY A 103 -5.63 5.46 -4.73
CA GLY A 103 -5.23 4.06 -4.82
C GLY A 103 -5.56 3.36 -6.14
N GLY A 104 -6.00 4.10 -7.17
CA GLY A 104 -6.24 3.55 -8.50
C GLY A 104 -4.99 2.97 -9.14
N GLY A 105 -5.07 1.78 -9.73
CA GLY A 105 -3.95 1.12 -10.38
C GLY A 105 -3.58 1.78 -11.72
N LEU A 106 -2.31 2.12 -11.91
CA LEU A 106 -1.78 2.86 -13.04
C LEU A 106 -0.61 2.12 -13.70
N GLY A 107 -0.25 2.55 -14.91
CA GLY A 107 0.82 1.94 -15.69
C GLY A 107 0.42 0.57 -16.26
N ALA A 108 1.41 -0.30 -16.49
CA ALA A 108 1.17 -1.64 -17.01
C ALA A 108 0.27 -2.46 -16.07
N SER A 109 -0.74 -3.14 -16.62
CA SER A 109 -1.54 -4.15 -15.91
C SER A 109 -0.85 -5.53 -15.97
N HIS A 110 -1.25 -6.43 -15.07
CA HIS A 110 -0.62 -7.75 -14.90
C HIS A 110 0.87 -7.66 -14.50
N GLN A 111 1.28 -6.58 -13.83
CA GLN A 111 2.60 -6.46 -13.23
C GLN A 111 2.64 -7.34 -11.97
N THR A 112 2.88 -8.64 -12.12
CA THR A 112 3.15 -9.57 -11.00
C THR A 112 4.65 -9.67 -10.71
N GLY A 113 5.41 -8.65 -11.12
CA GLY A 113 6.81 -8.47 -10.72
C GLY A 113 6.86 -7.95 -9.29
N TRP A 114 7.39 -6.73 -9.10
CA TRP A 114 7.49 -6.16 -7.76
C TRP A 114 6.17 -5.99 -7.02
N THR A 115 5.03 -5.82 -7.70
CA THR A 115 3.74 -5.63 -6.99
C THR A 115 3.30 -6.91 -6.29
N ALA A 116 3.85 -8.08 -6.68
CA ALA A 116 3.65 -9.33 -5.95
C ALA A 116 4.24 -9.33 -4.53
N LEU A 117 5.10 -8.37 -4.18
CA LEU A 117 5.59 -8.17 -2.80
C LEU A 117 4.45 -7.96 -1.79
N VAL A 118 3.25 -7.54 -2.23
CA VAL A 118 2.07 -7.52 -1.36
C VAL A 118 1.79 -8.87 -0.70
N ALA A 119 2.08 -10.00 -1.37
CA ALA A 119 1.89 -11.32 -0.78
C ALA A 119 2.77 -11.53 0.45
N LYS A 120 4.00 -11.00 0.44
CA LYS A 120 4.90 -11.06 1.59
C LYS A 120 4.39 -10.20 2.74
N LEU A 121 3.89 -9.00 2.44
CA LEU A 121 3.28 -8.12 3.44
C LEU A 121 2.04 -8.78 4.07
N ILE A 122 1.18 -9.43 3.27
CA ILE A 122 0.02 -10.16 3.78
C ILE A 122 0.45 -11.29 4.71
N GLN A 123 1.47 -12.07 4.31
CA GLN A 123 2.02 -13.13 5.16
C GLN A 123 2.51 -12.56 6.50
N GLN A 124 3.40 -11.56 6.47
CA GLN A 124 3.96 -10.95 7.67
C GLN A 124 2.86 -10.38 8.59
N GLN A 125 1.87 -9.70 8.00
CA GLN A 125 0.78 -9.14 8.78
C GLN A 125 -0.15 -10.19 9.39
N GLY A 126 -0.34 -11.32 8.73
CA GLY A 126 -1.10 -12.45 9.27
C GLY A 126 -0.38 -13.21 10.39
N GLU A 127 0.96 -13.24 10.36
CA GLU A 127 1.77 -13.93 11.38
C GLU A 127 2.04 -13.05 12.62
N PHE A 128 2.36 -11.77 12.42
CA PHE A 128 2.87 -10.90 13.49
C PHE A 128 2.30 -9.48 13.48
N GLY A 129 1.49 -9.13 12.48
CA GLY A 129 1.04 -7.76 12.28
C GLY A 129 -0.31 -7.46 12.89
N THR A 130 -0.97 -6.46 12.32
CA THR A 130 -2.15 -5.82 12.92
C THR A 130 -3.36 -5.79 11.99
N ILE A 131 -3.37 -6.62 10.93
CA ILE A 131 -4.55 -6.75 10.07
C ILE A 131 -5.74 -7.15 10.93
N LYS A 132 -6.77 -6.30 10.91
CA LYS A 132 -8.07 -6.60 11.50
C LYS A 132 -8.98 -7.14 10.38
N PRO A 133 -9.75 -8.22 10.63
CA PRO A 133 -10.71 -8.77 9.68
C PRO A 133 -11.75 -7.75 9.20
#